data_AF-A0A9Q8ZJD6-F1
#
_entry.id   AF-A0A9Q8ZJD6-F1
#
_cell.length_a   1.000
_cell.length_b   1.000
_cell.length_c   1.000
_cell.angle_alpha   90.00
_cell.angle_beta   90.00
_cell.angle_gamma   90.00
#
_symmetry.space_group_name_H-M   'P 1'
#
loop_
_entity.id
_entity.type
_entity.pdbx_description
1 polymer ?
#
loop_
_entity_poly.entity_id
_entity_poly.type
_entity_poly.pdbx_seq_one_letter_code
_entity_poly.pdbx_strand_id
1 'polypeptide(L)'
;MATIAPPENLQPQSPLLQLPAEIKHLIFGLCLVTDTPIFDPKIDSKEQRDGPVCDRTSRISLLQTCHRIYHEVDRRPLFAHNTFRFSNLETMQKFLRALPASYSMCIQDIEIDLQHLSSDHAHLTDAWRQYLAWTEDDRKPSLRTDAVGVKCLRFNLEAWPVIPMYRCELWDVLRSILRGVAGLERVVVTGAGRGKTMAQKAPWSPVHFVGGDNVGSDDLIRRMSSCVVTRSSGDGMIKWLRKGGKVQLEVLSTPRTEESTGAQPSEDGVWPLNGSCAISAYEQHYFGSKQSASLEISPSVAE
;
A
#
# COMPACT_ATOMS: atom_id res chain seq x y z
N MET A 1 -18.05 9.40 -22.38
CA MET A 1 -18.29 10.19 -21.14
C MET A 1 -19.55 11.03 -21.34
N ALA A 2 -20.40 11.18 -20.33
CA ALA A 2 -21.49 12.17 -20.34
C ALA A 2 -20.99 13.41 -19.61
N THR A 3 -21.03 14.57 -20.28
CA THR A 3 -20.62 15.85 -19.70
C THR A 3 -21.81 16.45 -18.98
N ILE A 4 -21.69 16.73 -17.67
CA ILE A 4 -22.73 17.41 -16.90
C ILE A 4 -22.81 18.86 -17.40
N ALA A 5 -24.03 19.36 -17.63
CA ALA A 5 -24.26 20.71 -18.11
C ALA A 5 -23.91 21.75 -17.03
N PRO A 6 -23.31 22.90 -17.41
CA PRO A 6 -22.98 23.97 -16.48
C PRO A 6 -24.25 24.53 -15.82
N PRO A 7 -24.15 25.09 -14.59
CA PRO A 7 -25.30 25.64 -13.89
C PRO A 7 -25.84 26.91 -14.58
N GLU A 8 -27.13 26.95 -14.87
CA GLU A 8 -27.81 28.12 -15.47
C GLU A 8 -28.26 29.14 -14.39
N ASN A 9 -28.47 28.69 -13.16
CA ASN A 9 -28.85 29.55 -12.02
C ASN A 9 -27.66 29.76 -11.08
N LEU A 10 -27.09 30.97 -11.10
CA LEU A 10 -25.96 31.39 -10.25
C LEU A 10 -26.39 32.00 -8.91
N GLN A 11 -27.66 31.85 -8.51
CA GLN A 11 -28.17 32.49 -7.28
C GLN A 11 -27.37 32.06 -6.04
N PRO A 12 -27.00 33.00 -5.15
CA PRO A 12 -26.10 32.77 -4.02
C PRO A 12 -26.84 32.13 -2.84
N GLN A 13 -27.33 30.89 -3.00
CA GLN A 13 -28.18 30.25 -1.99
C GLN A 13 -27.39 29.55 -0.85
N SER A 14 -26.08 29.33 -1.01
CA SER A 14 -25.27 28.63 0.01
C SER A 14 -24.12 29.51 0.52
N PRO A 15 -23.96 29.67 1.85
CA PRO A 15 -22.79 30.34 2.43
C PRO A 15 -21.46 29.75 1.95
N LEU A 16 -21.39 28.43 1.72
CA LEU A 16 -20.20 27.76 1.18
C LEU A 16 -19.81 28.29 -0.20
N LEU A 17 -20.80 28.58 -1.06
CA LEU A 17 -20.58 29.05 -2.43
C LEU A 17 -20.19 30.53 -2.51
N GLN A 18 -20.45 31.28 -1.44
CA GLN A 18 -20.08 32.69 -1.30
C GLN A 18 -18.65 32.88 -0.78
N LEU A 19 -18.02 31.81 -0.26
CA LEU A 19 -16.64 31.88 0.20
C LEU A 19 -15.67 32.16 -0.97
N PRO A 20 -14.53 32.83 -0.69
CA PRO A 20 -13.44 32.96 -1.65
C PRO A 20 -12.99 31.58 -2.18
N ALA A 21 -12.52 31.56 -3.44
CA ALA A 21 -12.15 30.31 -4.12
C ALA A 21 -11.08 29.52 -3.36
N GLU A 22 -10.14 30.23 -2.72
CA GLU A 22 -9.07 29.68 -1.90
C GLU A 22 -9.63 28.87 -0.73
N ILE A 23 -10.60 29.44 0.00
CA ILE A 23 -11.24 28.78 1.15
C ILE A 23 -12.07 27.59 0.68
N LYS A 24 -12.80 27.73 -0.44
CA LYS A 24 -13.55 26.62 -1.03
C LYS A 24 -12.65 25.46 -1.42
N HIS A 25 -11.53 25.73 -2.08
CA HIS A 25 -10.57 24.70 -2.49
C HIS A 25 -9.97 23.97 -1.28
N LEU A 26 -9.67 24.69 -0.18
CA LEU A 26 -9.22 24.05 1.07
C LEU A 26 -10.29 23.11 1.65
N ILE A 27 -11.53 23.59 1.77
CA ILE A 27 -12.65 22.78 2.27
C ILE A 27 -12.86 21.55 1.38
N PHE A 28 -12.96 21.75 0.07
CA PHE A 28 -13.16 20.67 -0.89
C PHE A 28 -12.01 19.66 -0.85
N GLY A 29 -10.77 20.14 -0.78
CA GLY A 29 -9.59 19.28 -0.64
C GLY A 29 -9.68 18.38 0.59
N LEU A 30 -10.04 18.94 1.75
CA LEU A 30 -10.22 18.16 2.99
C LEU A 30 -11.36 17.15 2.89
N CYS A 31 -12.47 17.49 2.20
CA CYS A 31 -13.59 16.57 2.02
C CYS A 31 -13.30 15.40 1.07
N LEU A 32 -12.34 15.56 0.17
CA LEU A 32 -11.96 14.53 -0.81
C LEU A 32 -10.93 13.54 -0.29
N VAL A 33 -10.28 13.81 0.84
CA VAL A 33 -9.20 12.98 1.41
C VAL A 33 -9.70 12.23 2.64
N THR A 34 -9.21 11.00 2.82
CA THR A 34 -9.57 10.16 3.95
C THR A 34 -8.42 9.27 4.41
N ASP A 35 -8.45 8.92 5.69
CA ASP A 35 -7.52 7.96 6.27
C ASP A 35 -7.86 6.50 5.94
N THR A 36 -9.03 6.23 5.34
CA THR A 36 -9.50 4.88 5.04
C THR A 36 -9.39 4.56 3.55
N PRO A 37 -8.84 3.41 3.14
CA PRO A 37 -8.72 3.09 1.72
C PRO A 37 -10.08 3.09 1.00
N ILE A 38 -10.10 3.60 -0.23
CA ILE A 38 -11.23 3.48 -1.15
C ILE A 38 -11.19 2.07 -1.73
N PHE A 39 -12.16 1.23 -1.37
CA PHE A 39 -12.18 -0.19 -1.73
C PHE A 39 -12.91 -0.44 -3.05
N ASP A 40 -12.26 -1.16 -3.97
CA ASP A 40 -12.77 -1.59 -5.28
C ASP A 40 -13.63 -0.52 -5.98
N PRO A 41 -13.06 0.69 -6.23
CA PRO A 41 -13.79 1.75 -6.89
C PRO A 41 -14.23 1.33 -8.29
N LYS A 42 -15.46 1.67 -8.65
CA LYS A 42 -16.05 1.39 -9.96
C LYS A 42 -16.33 2.69 -10.71
N ILE A 43 -16.07 2.68 -12.02
CA ILE A 43 -16.47 3.75 -12.93
C ILE A 43 -17.51 3.13 -13.86
N ASP A 44 -18.78 3.42 -13.61
CA ASP A 44 -19.87 2.83 -14.37
C ASP A 44 -19.87 3.37 -15.81
N SER A 45 -19.60 2.49 -16.77
CA SER A 45 -19.79 2.75 -18.19
C SER A 45 -21.27 2.59 -18.54
N LYS A 46 -22.07 3.64 -18.30
CA LYS A 46 -23.38 3.94 -18.92
C LYS A 46 -24.54 2.90 -18.90
N GLU A 47 -24.42 1.65 -18.44
CA GLU A 47 -25.49 0.65 -18.61
C GLU A 47 -26.06 0.00 -17.33
N GLN A 48 -25.70 0.46 -16.14
CA GLN A 48 -26.39 0.04 -14.91
C GLN A 48 -26.95 1.25 -14.16
N ARG A 49 -28.13 1.69 -14.56
CA ARG A 49 -29.08 2.34 -13.64
C ARG A 49 -29.84 1.24 -12.88
N ASP A 50 -29.10 0.50 -12.07
CA ASP A 50 -29.60 -0.16 -10.88
C ASP A 50 -28.38 -0.28 -9.97
N GLY A 51 -28.28 0.70 -9.07
CA GLY A 51 -27.01 1.27 -8.65
C GLY A 51 -26.13 0.36 -7.78
N PRO A 52 -24.81 0.66 -7.72
CA PRO A 52 -24.00 0.35 -6.58
C PRO A 52 -23.99 1.57 -5.64
N VAL A 53 -24.74 1.48 -4.53
CA VAL A 53 -24.48 2.34 -3.37
C VAL A 53 -23.08 2.01 -2.87
N CYS A 54 -22.12 2.89 -3.15
CA CYS A 54 -20.89 2.90 -2.38
C CYS A 54 -21.28 3.39 -0.97
N ASP A 55 -21.46 2.45 -0.05
CA ASP A 55 -21.98 2.61 1.32
C ASP A 55 -21.01 3.39 2.26
N ARG A 56 -20.16 4.26 1.69
CA ARG A 56 -19.27 5.21 2.41
C ARG A 56 -19.46 6.60 1.82
N THR A 57 -20.66 7.09 2.03
CA THR A 57 -21.40 8.24 1.51
C THR A 57 -20.95 9.62 2.02
N SER A 58 -19.70 10.03 1.80
CA SER A 58 -19.34 11.47 1.98
C SER A 58 -18.54 12.11 0.84
N ARG A 59 -17.74 11.34 0.11
CA ARG A 59 -16.66 11.90 -0.74
C ARG A 59 -17.15 12.34 -2.11
N ILE A 60 -17.96 11.50 -2.74
CA ILE A 60 -18.66 11.81 -4.00
C ILE A 60 -19.91 12.65 -3.70
N SER A 61 -20.44 12.59 -2.48
CA SER A 61 -21.62 13.37 -2.05
C SER A 61 -21.41 14.87 -2.22
N LEU A 62 -20.18 15.36 -2.00
CA LEU A 62 -19.81 16.75 -2.33
C LEU A 62 -19.98 17.01 -3.83
N LEU A 63 -19.40 16.16 -4.68
CA LEU A 63 -19.49 16.28 -6.15
C LEU A 63 -20.93 16.12 -6.67
N GLN A 64 -21.79 15.43 -5.91
CA GLN A 64 -23.21 15.21 -6.21
C GLN A 64 -24.13 16.31 -5.64
N THR A 65 -23.60 17.27 -4.88
CA THR A 65 -24.43 18.26 -4.19
C THR A 65 -25.13 19.21 -5.18
N CYS A 66 -24.40 19.77 -6.14
CA CYS A 66 -24.98 20.56 -7.22
C CYS A 66 -24.01 20.67 -8.42
N HIS A 67 -24.52 21.02 -9.59
CA HIS A 67 -23.70 21.20 -10.81
C HIS A 67 -22.58 22.22 -10.61
N ARG A 68 -22.85 23.29 -9.85
CA ARG A 68 -21.83 24.31 -9.57
C ARG A 68 -20.62 23.73 -8.80
N ILE A 69 -20.87 22.99 -7.73
CA ILE A 69 -19.79 22.32 -6.97
C ILE A 69 -19.09 21.29 -7.85
N TYR A 70 -19.84 20.52 -8.65
CA TYR A 70 -19.26 19.56 -9.58
C TYR A 70 -18.21 20.20 -10.52
N HIS A 71 -18.47 21.41 -11.02
CA HIS A 71 -17.55 22.12 -11.91
C HIS A 71 -16.46 22.93 -11.18
N GLU A 72 -16.72 23.43 -9.98
CA GLU A 72 -15.74 24.23 -9.21
C GLU A 72 -14.70 23.35 -8.48
N VAL A 73 -15.04 22.12 -8.10
CA VAL A 73 -14.16 21.26 -7.30
C VAL A 73 -13.00 20.73 -8.14
N ASP A 74 -11.77 21.00 -7.70
CA ASP A 74 -10.59 20.26 -8.15
C ASP A 74 -10.60 18.85 -7.57
N ARG A 75 -10.65 17.84 -8.44
CA ARG A 75 -10.73 16.41 -8.08
C ARG A 75 -9.36 15.77 -7.94
N ARG A 76 -8.27 16.43 -8.36
CA ARG A 76 -6.91 15.86 -8.26
C ARG A 76 -6.55 15.39 -6.83
N PRO A 77 -6.93 16.11 -5.75
CA PRO A 77 -6.69 15.64 -4.39
C PRO A 77 -7.32 14.28 -4.05
N LEU A 78 -8.47 13.95 -4.66
CA LEU A 78 -9.11 12.64 -4.48
C LEU A 78 -8.20 11.50 -4.95
N PHE A 79 -7.47 11.71 -6.06
CA PHE A 79 -6.59 10.69 -6.62
C PHE A 79 -5.18 10.73 -6.02
N ALA A 80 -4.69 11.92 -5.68
CA ALA A 80 -3.32 12.11 -5.20
C ALA A 80 -3.08 11.74 -3.74
N HIS A 81 -4.09 11.87 -2.88
CA HIS A 81 -3.88 11.74 -1.43
C HIS A 81 -4.64 10.57 -0.79
N ASN A 82 -5.38 9.78 -1.57
CA ASN A 82 -6.09 8.61 -1.05
C ASN A 82 -5.39 7.32 -1.46
N THR A 83 -5.53 6.30 -0.62
CA THR A 83 -5.16 4.92 -0.96
C THR A 83 -6.32 4.24 -1.68
N PHE A 84 -6.07 3.68 -2.86
CA PHE A 84 -7.03 2.87 -3.59
C PHE A 84 -6.74 1.39 -3.36
N ARG A 85 -7.65 0.68 -2.72
CA ARG A 85 -7.52 -0.75 -2.41
C ARG A 85 -8.27 -1.57 -3.43
N PHE A 86 -7.60 -2.56 -4.02
CA PHE A 86 -8.18 -3.48 -4.98
C PHE A 86 -8.05 -4.92 -4.51
N SER A 87 -9.15 -5.64 -4.53
CA SER A 87 -9.19 -7.07 -4.20
C SER A 87 -9.07 -7.98 -5.43
N ASN A 88 -9.26 -7.41 -6.62
CA ASN A 88 -9.17 -8.09 -7.92
C ASN A 88 -8.42 -7.21 -8.94
N LEU A 89 -7.52 -7.85 -9.71
CA LEU A 89 -6.77 -7.23 -10.80
C LEU A 89 -7.68 -6.65 -11.89
N GLU A 90 -8.76 -7.37 -12.24
CA GLU A 90 -9.70 -6.93 -13.27
C GLU A 90 -10.37 -5.61 -12.88
N THR A 91 -10.80 -5.49 -11.62
CA THR A 91 -11.39 -4.25 -11.08
C THR A 91 -10.40 -3.10 -11.16
N MET A 92 -9.15 -3.34 -10.76
CA MET A 92 -8.09 -2.34 -10.82
C MET A 92 -7.84 -1.87 -12.26
N GLN A 93 -7.66 -2.80 -13.20
CA GLN A 93 -7.43 -2.48 -14.60
C GLN A 93 -8.60 -1.70 -15.22
N LYS A 94 -9.84 -2.14 -14.96
CA LYS A 94 -11.04 -1.43 -15.42
C LYS A 94 -11.09 -0.01 -14.88
N PHE A 95 -10.83 0.16 -13.58
CA PHE A 95 -10.81 1.48 -12.93
C PHE A 95 -9.72 2.39 -13.52
N LEU A 96 -8.47 1.93 -13.56
CA LEU A 96 -7.34 2.73 -14.02
C LEU A 96 -7.48 3.14 -15.49
N ARG A 97 -7.93 2.23 -16.36
CA ARG A 97 -8.11 2.52 -17.80
C ARG A 97 -9.34 3.38 -18.09
N ALA A 98 -10.35 3.37 -17.23
CA ALA A 98 -11.53 4.22 -17.38
C ALA A 98 -11.26 5.68 -16.95
N LEU A 99 -10.18 5.93 -16.20
CA LEU A 99 -9.82 7.28 -15.79
C LEU A 99 -9.18 8.08 -16.94
N PRO A 100 -9.53 9.37 -17.07
CA PRO A 100 -8.75 10.30 -17.87
C PRO A 100 -7.28 10.32 -17.43
N ALA A 101 -6.37 10.49 -18.39
CA ALA A 101 -4.92 10.51 -18.15
C ALA A 101 -4.51 11.51 -17.06
N SER A 102 -5.17 12.68 -17.00
CA SER A 102 -4.92 13.69 -15.97
C SER A 102 -5.19 13.22 -14.54
N TYR A 103 -6.10 12.25 -14.34
CA TYR A 103 -6.40 11.69 -13.04
C TYR A 103 -5.64 10.40 -12.76
N SER A 104 -5.41 9.54 -13.78
CA SER A 104 -4.60 8.34 -13.58
C SER A 104 -3.15 8.68 -13.21
N MET A 105 -2.58 9.74 -13.79
CA MET A 105 -1.28 10.30 -13.40
C MET A 105 -1.25 10.85 -11.97
N CYS A 106 -2.40 11.17 -11.39
CA CYS A 106 -2.47 11.65 -10.01
C CYS A 106 -2.51 10.50 -9.00
N ILE A 107 -2.78 9.25 -9.38
CA ILE A 107 -2.84 8.14 -8.43
C ILE A 107 -1.44 7.81 -7.93
N GLN A 108 -1.22 7.93 -6.63
CA GLN A 108 0.09 7.74 -6.01
C GLN A 108 0.18 6.52 -5.09
N ASP A 109 -0.92 6.10 -4.44
CA ASP A 109 -0.91 5.03 -3.44
C ASP A 109 -1.98 3.98 -3.77
N ILE A 110 -1.51 2.76 -4.09
CA ILE A 110 -2.36 1.61 -4.41
C ILE A 110 -2.10 0.51 -3.41
N GLU A 111 -3.19 -0.07 -2.89
CA GLU A 111 -3.17 -1.25 -2.05
C GLU A 111 -3.79 -2.45 -2.76
N ILE A 112 -3.11 -3.58 -2.67
CA ILE A 112 -3.57 -4.86 -3.21
C ILE A 112 -3.98 -5.72 -2.03
N ASP A 113 -5.26 -6.06 -1.97
CA ASP A 113 -5.83 -6.94 -0.98
C ASP A 113 -5.73 -8.39 -1.44
N LEU A 114 -4.91 -9.18 -0.74
CA LEU A 114 -4.60 -10.56 -1.11
C LEU A 114 -5.59 -11.56 -0.48
N GLN A 115 -6.67 -11.09 0.15
CA GLN A 115 -7.64 -11.95 0.83
C GLN A 115 -8.32 -13.00 -0.06
N HIS A 116 -8.40 -12.75 -1.38
CA HIS A 116 -9.05 -13.66 -2.34
C HIS A 116 -8.06 -14.52 -3.12
N LEU A 117 -6.77 -14.51 -2.77
CA LEU A 117 -5.83 -15.47 -3.34
C LEU A 117 -6.16 -16.88 -2.86
N SER A 118 -5.98 -17.86 -3.74
CA SER A 118 -6.28 -19.26 -3.47
C SER A 118 -5.26 -20.16 -4.16
N SER A 119 -4.85 -21.25 -3.50
CA SER A 119 -4.00 -22.29 -4.11
C SER A 119 -4.65 -22.91 -5.35
N ASP A 120 -5.98 -23.02 -5.37
CA ASP A 120 -6.74 -23.57 -6.50
C ASP A 120 -6.77 -22.62 -7.72
N HIS A 121 -6.41 -21.34 -7.50
CA HIS A 121 -6.50 -20.29 -8.51
C HIS A 121 -5.13 -19.64 -8.75
N ALA A 122 -4.07 -20.45 -8.91
CA ALA A 122 -2.70 -19.98 -9.14
C ALA A 122 -2.55 -18.99 -10.32
N HIS A 123 -3.43 -19.08 -11.33
CA HIS A 123 -3.46 -18.15 -12.45
C HIS A 123 -3.75 -16.69 -12.03
N LEU A 124 -4.50 -16.46 -10.94
CA LEU A 124 -4.76 -15.11 -10.42
C LEU A 124 -3.48 -14.51 -9.83
N THR A 125 -2.72 -15.31 -9.10
CA THR A 125 -1.39 -14.94 -8.59
C THR A 125 -0.44 -14.60 -9.73
N ASP A 126 -0.41 -15.44 -10.77
CA ASP A 126 0.44 -15.20 -11.94
C ASP A 126 0.04 -13.93 -12.68
N ALA A 127 -1.26 -13.63 -12.78
CA ALA A 127 -1.75 -12.40 -13.39
C ALA A 127 -1.32 -11.16 -12.62
N TRP A 128 -1.43 -11.17 -11.28
CA TRP A 128 -0.89 -10.11 -10.43
C TRP A 128 0.62 -9.95 -10.61
N ARG A 129 1.37 -11.06 -10.58
CA ARG A 129 2.83 -11.03 -10.79
C ARG A 129 3.20 -10.41 -12.13
N GLN A 130 2.53 -10.80 -13.21
CA GLN A 130 2.81 -10.29 -14.55
C GLN A 130 2.47 -8.80 -14.69
N TYR A 131 1.34 -8.36 -14.13
CA TYR A 131 0.89 -6.98 -14.25
C TYR A 131 1.71 -5.99 -13.43
N LEU A 132 2.22 -6.43 -12.26
CA LEU A 132 3.04 -5.63 -11.37
C LEU A 132 4.53 -5.68 -11.72
N ALA A 133 4.95 -6.65 -12.53
CA ALA A 133 6.34 -6.77 -12.95
C ALA A 133 6.77 -5.52 -13.72
N TRP A 134 7.95 -5.03 -13.37
CA TRP A 134 8.64 -3.97 -14.07
C TRP A 134 9.00 -4.46 -15.47
N THR A 135 8.56 -3.71 -16.47
CA THR A 135 8.82 -3.95 -17.87
C THR A 135 9.14 -2.61 -18.54
N GLU A 136 10.07 -2.64 -19.49
CA GLU A 136 10.34 -1.51 -20.40
C GLU A 136 9.44 -1.53 -21.64
N ASP A 137 8.70 -2.61 -21.84
CA ASP A 137 7.77 -2.78 -22.96
C ASP A 137 6.41 -2.13 -22.65
N ASP A 138 6.25 -0.87 -23.07
CA ASP A 138 5.00 -0.09 -22.95
C ASP A 138 3.80 -0.68 -23.71
N ARG A 139 4.02 -1.70 -24.55
CA ARG A 139 2.93 -2.38 -25.28
C ARG A 139 2.20 -3.40 -24.41
N LYS A 140 2.81 -3.83 -23.30
CA LYS A 140 2.20 -4.79 -22.38
C LYS A 140 1.42 -4.05 -21.30
N PRO A 141 0.16 -4.45 -21.03
CA PRO A 141 -0.60 -3.87 -19.95
C PRO A 141 0.12 -4.09 -18.61
N SER A 142 0.47 -3.01 -17.93
CA SER A 142 1.16 -3.03 -16.64
C SER A 142 0.63 -1.95 -15.72
N LEU A 143 0.93 -2.07 -14.43
CA LEU A 143 0.61 -1.00 -13.48
C LEU A 143 1.26 0.33 -13.89
N ARG A 144 2.47 0.29 -14.44
CA ARG A 144 3.21 1.47 -14.85
C ARG A 144 2.54 2.20 -16.01
N THR A 145 2.02 1.46 -16.99
CA THR A 145 1.31 2.06 -18.13
C THR A 145 -0.06 2.61 -17.72
N ASP A 146 -0.77 1.89 -16.84
CA ASP A 146 -2.13 2.24 -16.45
C ASP A 146 -2.16 3.34 -15.36
N ALA A 147 -1.09 3.48 -14.57
CA ALA A 147 -0.96 4.46 -13.49
C ALA A 147 0.50 4.92 -13.27
N VAL A 148 1.02 5.74 -14.20
CA VAL A 148 2.40 6.25 -14.17
C VAL A 148 2.77 7.05 -12.91
N GLY A 149 1.77 7.55 -12.17
CA GLY A 149 1.96 8.37 -10.97
C GLY A 149 2.22 7.57 -9.69
N VAL A 150 2.13 6.24 -9.74
CA VAL A 150 2.21 5.38 -8.55
C VAL A 150 3.59 5.48 -7.91
N LYS A 151 3.60 5.85 -6.64
CA LYS A 151 4.80 6.01 -5.80
C LYS A 151 4.83 4.98 -4.67
N CYS A 152 3.66 4.52 -4.24
CA CYS A 152 3.51 3.58 -3.14
C CYS A 152 2.66 2.38 -3.58
N LEU A 153 3.21 1.19 -3.35
CA LEU A 153 2.47 -0.06 -3.47
C LEU A 153 2.35 -0.72 -2.10
N ARG A 154 1.12 -1.07 -1.72
CA ARG A 154 0.81 -1.72 -0.45
C ARG A 154 0.29 -3.13 -0.72
N PHE A 155 0.75 -4.11 0.04
CA PHE A 155 0.26 -5.49 0.02
C PHE A 155 -0.45 -5.78 1.33
N ASN A 156 -1.70 -6.21 1.28
CA ASN A 156 -2.50 -6.47 2.46
C ASN A 156 -2.75 -7.98 2.62
N LEU A 157 -2.20 -8.53 3.70
CA LEU A 157 -2.29 -9.93 4.14
C LEU A 157 -3.00 -10.02 5.50
N GLU A 158 -3.71 -8.96 5.92
CA GLU A 158 -4.41 -8.91 7.22
C GLU A 158 -5.43 -10.04 7.38
N ALA A 159 -6.03 -10.50 6.28
CA ALA A 159 -7.01 -11.58 6.28
C ALA A 159 -6.42 -12.95 6.67
N TRP A 160 -5.09 -13.10 6.74
CA TRP A 160 -4.46 -14.32 7.25
C TRP A 160 -4.96 -14.65 8.67
N PRO A 161 -5.32 -15.90 9.00
CA PRO A 161 -5.16 -17.15 8.25
C PRO A 161 -6.37 -17.59 7.41
N VAL A 162 -7.31 -16.69 7.10
CA VAL A 162 -8.54 -17.02 6.35
C VAL A 162 -8.28 -17.11 4.84
N ILE A 163 -7.13 -16.61 4.37
CA ILE A 163 -6.72 -16.70 2.97
C ILE A 163 -6.57 -18.19 2.61
N PRO A 164 -7.30 -18.71 1.59
CA PRO A 164 -7.30 -20.13 1.23
C PRO A 164 -6.03 -20.54 0.46
N MET A 165 -4.87 -20.30 1.06
CA MET A 165 -3.55 -20.60 0.50
C MET A 165 -2.65 -21.18 1.58
N TYR A 166 -1.78 -22.12 1.22
CA TYR A 166 -0.78 -22.61 2.15
C TYR A 166 0.18 -21.50 2.57
N ARG A 167 0.67 -21.58 3.81
CA ARG A 167 1.58 -20.59 4.39
C ARG A 167 2.79 -20.29 3.50
N CYS A 168 3.48 -21.35 3.07
CA CYS A 168 4.68 -21.22 2.24
C CYS A 168 4.36 -20.65 0.87
N GLU A 169 3.25 -21.06 0.27
CA GLU A 169 2.79 -20.53 -1.02
C GLU A 169 2.50 -19.03 -0.93
N LEU A 170 1.76 -18.59 0.10
CA LEU A 170 1.45 -17.17 0.28
C LEU A 170 2.72 -16.32 0.48
N TRP A 171 3.69 -16.86 1.22
CA TRP A 171 5.00 -16.23 1.36
C TRP A 171 5.73 -16.13 0.02
N ASP A 172 5.71 -17.20 -0.77
CA ASP A 172 6.32 -17.26 -2.11
C ASP A 172 5.65 -16.30 -3.09
N VAL A 173 4.33 -16.16 -3.03
CA VAL A 173 3.58 -15.17 -3.81
C VAL A 173 4.09 -13.76 -3.51
N LEU A 174 4.16 -13.38 -2.23
CA LEU A 174 4.67 -12.07 -1.84
C LEU A 174 6.10 -11.86 -2.34
N ARG A 175 6.98 -12.84 -2.14
CA ARG A 175 8.39 -12.77 -2.58
C ARG A 175 8.52 -12.65 -4.10
N SER A 176 7.65 -13.34 -4.84
CA SER A 176 7.61 -13.37 -6.30
C SER A 176 7.12 -12.05 -6.88
N ILE A 177 6.07 -11.46 -6.29
CA ILE A 177 5.56 -10.14 -6.67
C ILE A 177 6.63 -9.07 -6.40
N LEU A 178 7.19 -9.03 -5.19
CA LEU A 178 8.22 -8.04 -4.83
C LEU A 178 9.48 -8.14 -5.69
N ARG A 179 9.81 -9.33 -6.22
CA ARG A 179 10.93 -9.49 -7.15
C ARG A 179 10.68 -8.78 -8.49
N GLY A 180 9.43 -8.68 -8.91
CA GLY A 180 9.05 -8.04 -10.16
C GLY A 180 8.93 -6.52 -10.05
N VAL A 181 8.64 -5.98 -8.87
CA VAL A 181 8.34 -4.54 -8.70
C VAL A 181 9.64 -3.71 -8.59
N ALA A 182 9.64 -2.53 -9.20
CA ALA A 182 10.74 -1.56 -9.12
C ALA A 182 10.22 -0.13 -9.29
N GLY A 183 11.07 0.87 -9.03
CA GLY A 183 10.78 2.26 -9.36
C GLY A 183 9.86 3.01 -8.38
N LEU A 184 9.58 2.45 -7.20
CA LEU A 184 8.68 3.05 -6.21
C LEU A 184 9.42 4.00 -5.25
N GLU A 185 8.70 4.93 -4.62
CA GLU A 185 9.22 5.68 -3.47
C GLU A 185 9.03 4.91 -2.15
N ARG A 186 8.04 4.00 -2.13
CA ARG A 186 7.66 3.23 -0.95
C ARG A 186 7.01 1.91 -1.28
N VAL A 187 7.26 0.90 -0.44
CA VAL A 187 6.48 -0.35 -0.37
C VAL A 187 5.98 -0.57 1.05
N VAL A 188 4.73 -1.01 1.18
CA VAL A 188 4.13 -1.37 2.48
C VAL A 188 3.60 -2.80 2.42
N VAL A 189 3.84 -3.58 3.47
CA VAL A 189 3.23 -4.90 3.67
C VAL A 189 2.48 -4.89 4.99
N THR A 190 1.19 -5.20 4.95
CA THR A 190 0.32 -5.27 6.14
C THR A 190 0.04 -6.73 6.46
N GLY A 191 0.27 -7.15 7.69
CA GLY A 191 0.01 -8.49 8.19
C GLY A 191 -0.92 -8.53 9.39
N ALA A 192 -1.39 -9.72 9.73
CA ALA A 192 -2.13 -10.01 10.95
C ALA A 192 -1.19 -9.96 12.17
N GLY A 193 -1.26 -8.88 12.95
CA GLY A 193 -0.50 -8.70 14.19
C GLY A 193 -1.24 -9.20 15.44
N ARG A 194 -2.11 -10.20 15.31
CA ARG A 194 -3.00 -10.66 16.39
C ARG A 194 -2.32 -11.73 17.26
N GLY A 195 -2.34 -11.55 18.58
CA GLY A 195 -1.86 -12.56 19.54
C GLY A 195 -0.94 -11.99 20.62
N LYS A 196 -0.93 -12.62 21.81
CA LYS A 196 -0.19 -12.13 22.99
C LYS A 196 1.33 -12.13 22.79
N THR A 197 1.85 -13.07 22.01
CA THR A 197 3.29 -13.21 21.73
C THR A 197 3.76 -12.36 20.55
N MET A 198 2.85 -11.69 19.82
CA MET A 198 3.23 -10.90 18.65
C MET A 198 4.13 -9.73 19.01
N ALA A 199 3.98 -9.14 20.20
CA ALA A 199 4.84 -8.07 20.72
C ALA A 199 6.32 -8.46 20.82
N GLN A 200 6.62 -9.75 21.01
CA GLN A 200 7.98 -10.29 21.11
C GLN A 200 8.58 -10.66 19.74
N LYS A 201 7.75 -10.73 18.68
CA LYS A 201 8.23 -11.00 17.32
C LYS A 201 8.70 -9.71 16.67
N ALA A 202 9.82 -9.79 15.95
CA ALA A 202 10.34 -8.66 15.19
C ALA A 202 9.32 -8.19 14.14
N PRO A 203 9.19 -6.87 13.88
CA PRO A 203 8.18 -6.34 12.97
C PRO A 203 8.22 -6.91 11.54
N TRP A 204 9.40 -7.33 11.08
CA TRP A 204 9.62 -7.96 9.78
C TRP A 204 9.47 -9.49 9.79
N SER A 205 9.16 -10.09 10.94
CA SER A 205 9.00 -11.54 11.06
C SER A 205 7.87 -12.06 10.17
N PRO A 206 8.07 -13.16 9.42
CA PRO A 206 7.02 -13.79 8.61
C PRO A 206 5.81 -14.24 9.45
N VAL A 207 5.96 -14.44 10.76
CA VAL A 207 4.87 -14.75 11.68
C VAL A 207 3.73 -13.73 11.59
N HIS A 208 4.04 -12.47 11.31
CA HIS A 208 3.03 -11.42 11.17
C HIS A 208 2.24 -11.50 9.86
N PHE A 209 2.82 -12.05 8.80
CA PHE A 209 2.24 -12.01 7.46
C PHE A 209 1.60 -13.34 7.07
N VAL A 210 2.17 -14.44 7.59
CA VAL A 210 1.77 -15.81 7.25
C VAL A 210 1.74 -16.73 8.48
N GLY A 211 1.94 -16.22 9.71
CA GLY A 211 1.68 -17.00 10.94
C GLY A 211 2.69 -18.11 11.26
N GLY A 212 3.88 -18.09 10.68
CA GLY A 212 4.97 -19.01 11.01
C GLY A 212 6.33 -18.49 10.54
N ASP A 213 7.40 -18.94 11.20
CA ASP A 213 8.80 -18.67 10.85
C ASP A 213 9.43 -19.77 9.96
N ASN A 214 8.73 -20.88 9.78
CA ASN A 214 9.14 -22.03 8.98
C ASN A 214 8.90 -21.87 7.45
N VAL A 215 8.93 -20.65 6.93
CA VAL A 215 8.53 -20.33 5.53
C VAL A 215 9.71 -20.01 4.61
N GLY A 216 10.94 -20.25 5.07
CA GLY A 216 12.17 -20.06 4.30
C GLY A 216 12.93 -18.79 4.67
N SER A 217 13.61 -18.18 3.69
CA SER A 217 14.50 -17.03 3.90
C SER A 217 13.74 -15.80 4.41
N ASP A 218 14.24 -15.22 5.49
CA ASP A 218 13.82 -13.92 6.03
C ASP A 218 14.49 -12.81 5.21
N ASP A 219 13.94 -12.58 4.02
CA ASP A 219 14.47 -11.65 3.01
C ASP A 219 13.46 -10.55 2.64
N LEU A 220 12.37 -10.42 3.39
CA LEU A 220 11.28 -9.50 3.10
C LEU A 220 11.76 -8.05 2.98
N ILE A 221 12.50 -7.56 3.96
CA ILE A 221 13.07 -6.20 3.96
C ILE A 221 13.96 -5.96 2.74
N ARG A 222 14.83 -6.92 2.42
CA ARG A 222 15.73 -6.82 1.27
C ARG A 222 14.95 -6.72 -0.04
N ARG A 223 13.88 -7.51 -0.19
CA ARG A 223 13.00 -7.47 -1.38
C ARG A 223 12.18 -6.18 -1.46
N MET A 224 11.66 -5.71 -0.33
CA MET A 224 10.98 -4.40 -0.29
C MET A 224 11.95 -3.27 -0.65
N SER A 225 13.20 -3.33 -0.14
CA SER A 225 14.24 -2.35 -0.48
C SER A 225 14.59 -2.34 -1.96
N SER A 226 14.61 -3.50 -2.64
CA SER A 226 14.90 -3.54 -4.08
C SER A 226 13.80 -2.93 -4.96
N CYS A 227 12.58 -2.80 -4.42
CA CYS A 227 11.47 -2.16 -5.13
C CYS A 227 11.59 -0.63 -5.16
N VAL A 228 12.37 -0.05 -4.24
CA VAL A 228 12.35 1.38 -3.92
C VAL A 228 13.57 2.09 -4.54
N VAL A 229 13.33 3.26 -5.15
CA VAL A 229 14.38 4.09 -5.75
C VAL A 229 15.19 4.77 -4.66
N THR A 230 16.37 4.26 -4.33
CA THR A 230 17.31 4.92 -3.42
C THR A 230 18.10 6.00 -4.16
N ARG A 231 17.92 7.28 -3.78
CA ARG A 231 18.64 8.42 -4.38
C ARG A 231 20.12 8.50 -3.96
N SER A 232 20.51 7.73 -2.95
CA SER A 232 21.89 7.66 -2.43
C SER A 232 22.12 6.26 -1.87
N SER A 233 23.33 5.74 -2.01
CA SER A 233 23.72 4.42 -1.51
C SER A 233 23.61 4.35 0.02
N GLY A 234 22.47 3.90 0.54
CA GLY A 234 22.30 3.55 1.96
C GLY A 234 21.22 4.29 2.75
N ASP A 235 20.46 5.22 2.16
CA ASP A 235 19.55 6.10 2.91
C ASP A 235 18.09 5.63 2.98
N GLY A 236 17.83 4.33 2.77
CA GLY A 236 16.50 3.77 2.93
C GLY A 236 16.12 3.63 4.40
N MET A 237 14.83 3.83 4.70
CA MET A 237 14.29 3.68 6.05
C MET A 237 13.25 2.57 6.09
N ILE A 238 13.28 1.79 7.16
CA ILE A 238 12.26 0.82 7.54
C ILE A 238 11.41 1.46 8.62
N LYS A 239 10.09 1.40 8.47
CA LYS A 239 9.13 1.80 9.49
C LYS A 239 8.19 0.65 9.81
N TRP A 240 7.75 0.58 11.05
CA TRP A 240 6.67 -0.30 11.44
C TRP A 240 5.65 0.41 12.31
N LEU A 241 4.39 0.02 12.13
CA LEU A 241 3.25 0.50 12.90
C LEU A 241 2.42 -0.70 13.37
N ARG A 242 2.14 -0.78 14.66
CA ARG A 242 1.20 -1.76 15.22
C ARG A 242 -0.06 -1.05 15.67
N LYS A 243 -1.18 -1.31 14.99
CA LYS A 243 -2.47 -0.70 15.30
C LYS A 243 -3.62 -1.64 14.98
N GLY A 244 -4.57 -1.76 15.90
CA GLY A 244 -5.81 -2.52 15.68
C GLY A 244 -5.58 -4.01 15.38
N GLY A 245 -4.58 -4.64 16.00
CA GLY A 245 -4.24 -6.05 15.76
C GLY A 245 -3.58 -6.32 14.40
N LYS A 246 -3.02 -5.29 13.77
CA LYS A 246 -2.29 -5.36 12.50
C LYS A 246 -0.87 -4.86 12.71
N VAL A 247 0.06 -5.35 11.90
CA VAL A 247 1.36 -4.72 11.72
C VAL A 247 1.49 -4.25 10.28
N GLN A 248 1.93 -3.02 10.11
CA GLN A 248 2.32 -2.47 8.82
C GLN A 248 3.82 -2.33 8.83
N LEU A 249 4.48 -2.92 7.84
CA LEU A 249 5.90 -2.81 7.59
C LEU A 249 6.08 -1.98 6.33
N GLU A 250 6.89 -0.94 6.40
CA GLU A 250 7.09 0.04 5.34
C GLU A 250 8.58 0.18 5.06
N VAL A 251 8.95 0.20 3.78
CA VAL A 251 10.29 0.56 3.31
C VAL A 251 10.15 1.75 2.37
N LEU A 252 10.92 2.82 2.63
CA LEU A 252 10.84 4.07 1.87
C LEU A 252 12.24 4.61 1.51
N SER A 253 12.29 5.39 0.43
CA SER A 253 13.53 5.86 -0.22
C SER A 253 14.25 6.99 0.50
N THR A 254 13.57 7.75 1.35
CA THR A 254 14.15 8.94 1.98
C THR A 254 13.59 9.09 3.40
N PRO A 255 14.45 9.25 4.42
CA PRO A 255 13.97 9.50 5.77
C PRO A 255 13.24 10.85 5.80
N ARG A 256 11.94 10.83 6.12
CA ARG A 256 11.33 12.04 6.69
C ARG A 256 11.99 12.25 8.05
N THR A 257 12.33 13.48 8.38
CA THR A 257 13.03 13.93 9.59
C THR A 257 12.34 13.40 10.86
N GLU A 258 12.56 12.14 11.18
CA GLU A 258 11.97 11.41 12.30
C GLU A 258 13.12 10.76 13.07
N GLU A 259 13.06 10.88 14.39
CA GLU A 259 14.02 10.25 15.28
C GLU A 259 13.96 8.72 15.10
N SER A 260 15.10 8.13 14.73
CA SER A 260 15.24 6.68 14.64
C SER A 260 15.16 6.09 16.05
N THR A 261 14.14 5.29 16.31
CA THR A 261 14.00 4.54 17.57
C THR A 261 14.92 3.32 17.65
N GLY A 262 15.65 3.02 16.57
CA GLY A 262 16.59 1.90 16.51
C GLY A 262 15.91 0.56 16.19
N ALA A 263 16.69 -0.41 15.71
CA ALA A 263 16.23 -1.71 15.24
C ALA A 263 16.24 -2.80 16.34
N GLN A 264 15.97 -2.43 17.61
CA GLN A 264 16.15 -3.33 18.76
C GLN A 264 14.90 -3.41 19.65
N PRO A 265 14.62 -4.58 20.23
CA PRO A 265 13.61 -4.72 21.28
C PRO A 265 14.09 -4.08 22.59
N SER A 266 13.14 -3.84 23.49
CA SER A 266 13.42 -3.53 24.91
C SER A 266 14.10 -4.69 25.63
N GLU A 267 14.60 -4.45 26.84
CA GLU A 267 15.24 -5.47 27.69
C GLU A 267 14.33 -6.70 27.92
N ASP A 268 13.01 -6.49 27.99
CA ASP A 268 12.00 -7.55 28.13
C ASP A 268 11.74 -8.35 26.83
N GLY A 269 12.51 -8.09 25.76
CA GLY A 269 12.36 -8.71 24.45
C GLY A 269 11.13 -8.22 23.66
N VAL A 270 10.47 -7.16 24.13
CA VAL A 270 9.28 -6.58 23.49
C VAL A 270 9.70 -5.50 22.50
N TRP A 271 9.22 -5.60 21.26
CA TRP A 271 9.41 -4.58 20.24
C TRP A 271 8.50 -3.37 20.49
N PRO A 272 8.97 -2.14 20.23
CA PRO A 272 8.12 -0.97 20.34
C PRO A 272 6.95 -1.08 19.36
N LEU A 273 5.78 -0.55 19.79
CA LEU A 273 4.56 -0.60 18.99
C LEU A 273 4.77 0.00 17.61
N ASN A 274 5.43 1.14 17.56
CA ASN A 274 5.79 1.85 16.35
C ASN A 274 7.28 2.18 16.42
N GLY A 275 7.94 2.17 15.28
CA GLY A 275 9.34 2.55 15.23
C GLY A 275 9.86 2.66 13.82
N SER A 276 11.08 3.16 13.74
CA SER A 276 11.82 3.32 12.49
C SER A 276 13.30 3.01 12.69
N CYS A 277 13.93 2.51 11.64
CA CYS A 277 15.38 2.33 11.59
C CYS A 277 15.89 2.46 10.15
N ALA A 278 17.17 2.83 10.00
CA ALA A 278 17.82 2.78 8.70
C ALA A 278 17.98 1.31 8.23
N ILE A 279 17.94 1.09 6.92
CA ILE A 279 18.18 -0.25 6.34
C ILE A 279 19.55 -0.80 6.77
N SER A 280 20.58 0.06 6.82
CA SER A 280 21.92 -0.32 7.30
C SER A 280 21.92 -0.81 8.75
N ALA A 281 21.14 -0.16 9.64
CA ALA A 281 21.01 -0.58 11.04
C ALA A 281 20.28 -1.94 11.15
N TYR A 282 19.26 -2.17 10.32
CA TYR A 282 18.63 -3.48 10.20
C TYR A 282 19.63 -4.54 9.71
N GLU A 283 20.42 -4.26 8.68
CA GLU A 283 21.39 -5.21 8.14
C GLU A 283 22.48 -5.55 9.17
N GLN A 284 22.99 -4.57 9.90
CA GLN A 284 23.94 -4.79 11.00
C GLN A 284 23.34 -5.66 12.10
N HIS A 285 22.11 -5.38 12.53
CA HIS A 285 21.44 -6.19 13.53
C HIS A 285 21.19 -7.62 13.03
N TYR A 286 20.67 -7.77 11.81
CA TYR A 286 20.19 -9.04 11.29
C TYR A 286 21.30 -9.97 10.80
N PHE A 287 22.35 -9.43 10.17
CA PHE A 287 23.49 -10.21 9.69
C PHE A 287 24.65 -10.24 10.67
N GLY A 288 24.84 -9.16 11.46
CA GLY A 288 25.83 -9.14 12.53
C GLY A 288 25.53 -10.17 13.60
N SER A 289 24.27 -10.28 14.05
CA SER A 289 23.85 -11.31 15.03
C SER A 289 24.00 -12.74 14.52
N LYS A 290 23.75 -13.00 13.23
CA LYS A 290 23.97 -14.32 12.62
C LYS A 290 25.43 -14.69 12.51
N GLN A 291 26.33 -13.73 12.28
CA GLN A 291 27.78 -13.99 12.30
C GLN A 291 28.28 -14.31 13.71
N SER A 292 27.77 -13.63 14.75
CA SER A 292 28.12 -13.94 16.15
C SER A 292 27.68 -15.36 16.54
N ALA A 293 26.43 -15.73 16.21
CA ALA A 293 25.92 -17.08 16.47
C ALA A 293 26.66 -18.19 15.71
N SER A 294 27.24 -17.88 14.54
CA SER A 294 28.07 -18.85 13.78
C SER A 294 29.51 -18.99 14.29
N LEU A 295 30.01 -18.04 15.08
CA LEU A 295 31.35 -18.09 15.68
C LEU A 295 31.38 -18.83 17.02
N GLU A 296 30.24 -18.95 17.72
CA GLU A 296 30.13 -19.67 19.00
C GLU A 296 30.06 -21.20 18.87
N ILE A 297 30.07 -21.75 17.65
CA ILE A 297 30.14 -23.21 17.41
C ILE A 297 31.51 -23.55 16.80
N SER A 298 32.58 -23.34 17.58
CA SER A 298 33.85 -24.03 17.35
C SER A 298 33.97 -25.12 18.40
N PRO A 299 33.92 -26.43 18.05
CA PRO A 299 34.18 -27.47 19.02
C PRO A 299 35.64 -27.37 19.44
N SER A 300 35.88 -27.09 20.71
CA SER A 300 37.19 -27.29 21.33
C SER A 300 37.55 -28.77 21.14
N VAL A 301 38.55 -29.03 20.32
CA VAL A 301 39.21 -30.33 20.24
C VAL A 301 39.85 -30.54 21.62
N ALA A 302 39.28 -31.46 22.40
CA ALA A 302 39.90 -31.96 23.60
C ALA A 302 41.00 -32.97 23.22
N GLU A 303 42.11 -32.87 23.96
CA GLU A 303 43.36 -33.65 23.86
C GLU A 303 43.17 -35.18 23.85
#